data_AF-A0A7K2AUD3-F1
#
_entry.id   AF-A0A7K2AUD3-F1
#
_cell.length_a   1.000
_cell.length_b   1.000
_cell.length_c   1.000
_cell.angle_alpha   90.00
_cell.angle_beta   90.00
_cell.angle_gamma   90.00
#
_symmetry.space_group_name_H-M   'P 1'
#
loop_
_entity.id
_entity.type
_entity.pdbx_description
1 polymer ?
#
loop_
_entity_poly.entity_id
_entity_poly.type
_entity_poly.pdbx_seq_one_letter_code
_entity_poly.pdbx_strand_id
1 'polypeptide(L)' 'MDIADATRRVCEEIDRLTPELLEVSHRIHSRPELGFEEHHAHDLLTAVLDDHGLDVQRRAYGLDTAFEARAG' A
#
# COMPACT_ATOMS: atom_id res chain seq x y z
N MET A 1 -7.78 9.47 25.50
CA MET A 1 -7.15 8.22 25.02
C MET A 1 -5.72 8.27 25.50
N ASP A 2 -5.29 7.29 26.29
CA ASP A 2 -3.88 7.21 26.65
C ASP A 2 -3.06 6.56 25.52
N ILE A 3 -1.74 6.56 25.65
CA ILE A 3 -0.82 6.02 24.65
C ILE A 3 -0.95 4.49 24.53
N ALA A 4 -1.23 3.78 25.62
CA ALA A 4 -1.40 2.34 25.62
C ALA A 4 -2.66 1.93 24.84
N ASP A 5 -3.76 2.66 25.02
CA ASP A 5 -5.00 2.47 24.25
C ASP A 5 -4.80 2.75 22.77
N ALA A 6 -4.09 3.83 22.42
CA ALA A 6 -3.77 4.15 21.03
C ALA A 6 -2.90 3.06 20.39
N THR A 7 -1.86 2.61 21.09
CA THR A 7 -0.98 1.52 20.63
C THR A 7 -1.76 0.23 20.40
N ARG A 8 -2.61 -0.17 21.35
CA ARG A 8 -3.43 -1.38 21.23
C ARG A 8 -4.31 -1.34 19.98
N ARG A 9 -4.99 -0.21 19.72
CA ARG A 9 -5.85 -0.04 18.53
C ARG A 9 -5.06 -0.15 17.23
N VAL A 10 -3.84 0.39 17.20
CA VAL A 10 -2.97 0.27 16.02
C VAL A 10 -2.54 -1.17 15.82
N CYS A 11 -2.16 -1.90 16.87
CA CYS A 11 -1.82 -3.32 16.77
C CYS A 11 -3.00 -4.16 16.28
N GLU A 12 -4.20 -3.95 16.82
CA GLU A 12 -5.43 -4.64 16.40
C GLU A 12 -5.71 -4.41 14.91
N GLU A 13 -5.48 -3.19 14.42
CA GLU A 13 -5.67 -2.85 13.01
C GLU A 13 -4.59 -3.47 12.10
N ILE A 14 -3.32 -3.50 12.56
CA ILE A 14 -2.25 -4.20 11.85
C ILE A 14 -2.55 -5.69 11.75
N ASP A 15 -2.99 -6.32 12.84
CA ASP A 15 -3.36 -7.74 12.86
C ASP A 15 -4.52 -8.01 11.89
N ARG A 16 -5.51 -7.11 11.84
CA ARG A 16 -6.63 -7.18 10.90
C ARG A 16 -6.18 -7.10 9.43
N LEU A 17 -5.21 -6.24 9.12
CA LEU A 17 -4.70 -6.01 7.77
C LEU A 17 -3.62 -7.02 7.34
N THR A 18 -3.01 -7.73 8.28
CA THR A 18 -1.87 -8.64 8.04
C THR A 18 -2.08 -9.61 6.88
N PRO A 19 -3.23 -10.30 6.73
CA PRO A 19 -3.44 -11.22 5.61
C PRO A 19 -3.28 -10.55 4.24
N GLU A 20 -3.85 -9.36 4.06
CA GLU A 20 -3.78 -8.59 2.82
C GLU A 20 -2.38 -8.02 2.59
N LEU A 21 -1.76 -7.45 3.62
CA LEU A 21 -0.39 -6.93 3.54
C LEU A 21 0.62 -8.01 3.13
N LEU A 22 0.48 -9.22 3.67
CA LEU A 22 1.30 -10.37 3.29
C LEU A 22 1.01 -10.84 1.86
N GLU A 23 -0.26 -10.86 1.44
CA GLU A 23 -0.62 -11.19 0.05
C GLU A 23 0.03 -10.21 -0.92
N VAL A 24 -0.09 -8.90 -0.69
CA VAL A 24 0.51 -7.84 -1.51
C VAL A 24 2.01 -8.02 -1.60
N SER A 25 2.68 -8.22 -0.45
CA SER A 25 4.12 -8.46 -0.37
C SER A 25 4.55 -9.68 -1.20
N HIS A 26 3.85 -10.82 -1.04
CA HIS A 26 4.16 -12.03 -1.80
C HIS A 26 3.90 -11.89 -3.29
N ARG A 27 2.84 -11.18 -3.71
CA ARG A 27 2.55 -10.93 -5.13
C ARG A 27 3.66 -10.13 -5.79
N ILE A 28 4.10 -9.03 -5.16
CA ILE A 28 5.24 -8.23 -5.63
C ILE A 28 6.50 -9.11 -5.69
N HIS A 29 6.79 -9.87 -4.62
CA HIS A 29 7.98 -10.73 -4.57
C HIS A 29 7.96 -11.85 -5.63
N SER A 30 6.79 -12.42 -5.93
CA SER A 30 6.64 -13.50 -6.91
C SER A 30 6.86 -13.05 -8.35
N ARG A 31 6.79 -11.74 -8.62
CA ARG A 31 6.90 -11.13 -9.95
C ARG A 31 7.80 -9.91 -9.89
N PRO A 32 9.13 -10.10 -9.76
CA PRO A 32 10.07 -8.98 -9.77
C PRO A 32 10.05 -8.27 -11.12
N GLU A 33 10.11 -6.94 -11.07
CA GLU A 33 10.13 -6.04 -12.23
C GLU A 33 11.42 -5.19 -12.23
N LEU A 34 11.76 -4.61 -13.37
CA LEU A 34 12.92 -3.74 -13.49
C LEU A 34 12.60 -2.33 -13.00
N GLY A 35 13.66 -1.61 -12.62
CA GLY A 35 13.59 -0.19 -12.31
C GLY A 35 12.89 0.61 -13.41
N PHE A 36 11.87 1.39 -13.05
CA PHE A 36 11.01 2.17 -13.96
C PHE A 36 10.06 1.36 -14.86
N GLU A 37 9.96 0.05 -14.65
CA GLU A 37 9.06 -0.86 -15.38
C GLU A 37 8.20 -1.70 -14.43
N GLU A 38 8.03 -1.25 -13.18
CA GLU A 38 7.26 -1.90 -12.12
C GLU A 38 5.73 -1.71 -12.26
N HIS A 39 5.18 -2.03 -13.43
CA HIS A 39 3.76 -1.83 -13.74
C HIS A 39 2.85 -2.71 -12.87
N HIS A 40 3.25 -3.96 -12.60
CA HIS A 40 2.47 -4.85 -11.73
C HIS A 40 2.46 -4.36 -10.28
N ALA A 41 3.62 -3.98 -9.74
CA ALA A 41 3.70 -3.45 -8.38
C ALA A 41 2.94 -2.12 -8.25
N HIS A 42 3.06 -1.23 -9.25
CA HIS A 42 2.31 0.01 -9.34
C HIS A 42 0.80 -0.23 -9.27
N ASP A 43 0.25 -1.05 -10.18
CA ASP A 43 -1.18 -1.30 -10.27
C ASP A 43 -1.72 -1.96 -9.00
N LEU A 44 -0.97 -2.89 -8.42
CA LEU A 44 -1.35 -3.58 -7.19
C LEU A 44 -1.39 -2.63 -5.99
N LEU A 45 -0.33 -1.87 -5.74
CA LEU A 45 -0.25 -0.97 -4.59
C LEU A 45 -1.31 0.13 -4.66
N THR A 46 -1.48 0.72 -5.84
CA THR A 46 -2.46 1.80 -6.04
C THR A 46 -3.89 1.30 -5.91
N ALA A 47 -4.20 0.07 -6.36
CA ALA A 47 -5.52 -0.53 -6.14
C ALA A 47 -5.81 -0.79 -4.66
N VAL A 48 -4.85 -1.33 -3.91
CA VAL A 48 -5.01 -1.55 -2.46
C VAL A 48 -5.24 -0.24 -1.73
N LEU A 49 -4.48 0.81 -2.06
CA LEU A 49 -4.66 2.13 -1.44
C LEU A 49 -6.04 2.74 -1.78
N ASP A 50 -6.50 2.63 -3.02
CA ASP A 50 -7.85 3.04 -3.45
C ASP A 50 -8.94 2.27 -2.67
N ASP A 51 -8.78 0.95 -2.50
CA ASP A 51 -9.73 0.09 -1.78
C ASP A 51 -9.83 0.44 -0.28
N HIS A 52 -8.74 0.94 0.31
CA HIS A 52 -8.71 1.49 1.69
C HIS A 52 -9.17 2.96 1.77
N GLY A 53 -9.66 3.54 0.66
CA GLY A 53 -10.29 4.86 0.62
C GLY A 53 -9.30 6.03 0.60
N LEU A 54 -8.04 5.79 0.23
CA LEU A 54 -7.07 6.86 0.03
C LEU A 54 -7.22 7.46 -1.37
N ASP A 55 -6.99 8.77 -1.49
CA ASP A 55 -6.92 9.44 -2.78
C ASP A 55 -5.55 9.17 -3.42
N VAL A 56 -5.52 8.33 -4.46
CA VAL A 56 -4.31 7.88 -5.12
C VAL A 56 -4.12 8.59 -6.46
N GLN A 57 -3.09 9.41 -6.56
CA GLN A 57 -2.59 9.89 -7.84
C GLN A 57 -1.68 8.83 -8.48
N ARG A 58 -2.23 8.09 -9.43
CA ARG A 58 -1.46 7.15 -10.28
C ARG A 58 -0.61 7.91 -11.31
N ARG A 59 0.48 7.29 -11.77
CA ARG A 59 1.44 7.85 -12.76
C ARG A 59 1.93 9.25 -12.37
N ALA A 60 2.31 9.40 -11.11
CA ALA A 60 2.67 10.69 -10.53
C ALA A 60 3.99 11.23 -11.11
N TYR A 61 4.11 12.56 -11.16
CA TYR A 61 5.34 13.28 -11.50
C TYR A 61 6.00 12.87 -12.83
N GLY A 62 5.20 12.42 -13.81
CA GLY A 62 5.68 12.07 -15.15
C GLY A 62 6.34 10.70 -15.26
N LEU A 63 6.18 9.83 -14.25
CA LEU A 63 6.66 8.44 -14.28
C LEU A 63 5.48 7.48 -14.28
N ASP A 64 5.49 6.50 -15.20
CA ASP A 64 4.40 5.53 -15.35
C ASP A 64 4.22 4.63 -14.12
N THR A 65 5.27 4.42 -13.34
CA THR A 65 5.26 3.51 -12.19
C THR A 65 5.24 4.23 -10.83
N ALA A 66 5.31 5.58 -10.82
CA ALA A 66 5.21 6.35 -9.58
C ALA A 66 3.75 6.63 -9.18
N PHE A 67 3.48 6.75 -7.88
CA PHE A 67 2.18 7.17 -7.35
C PHE A 67 2.33 8.04 -6.09
N GLU A 68 1.35 8.92 -5.82
CA GLU A 68 1.22 9.69 -4.56
C GLU A 68 -0.12 9.32 -3.91
N ALA A 69 -0.14 9.18 -2.58
CA ALA A 69 -1.37 9.12 -1.79
C ALA A 69 -1.18 9.91 -0.48
N ARG A 70 -2.28 10.44 0.07
CA ARG A 70 -2.25 11.24 1.32
C ARG A 70 -3.21 10.69 2.35
N ALA A 71 -2.75 10.62 3.60
CA ALA A 71 -3.54 10.28 4.77
C ALA A 71 -3.21 11.27 5.91
N GLY A 72 -4.23 11.73 6.65
CA GLY A 72 -4.05 12.67 7.76
C GLY A 72 -5.23 13.61 7.95
#